data_AF-A0A3M0YQ53-F1
#
_entry.id   AF-A0A3M0YQ53-F1
#
_cell.length_a   1.000
_cell.length_b   1.000
_cell.length_c   1.000
_cell.angle_alpha   90.00
_cell.angle_beta   90.00
_cell.angle_gamma   90.00
#
_symmetry.space_group_name_H-M   'P 1'
#
loop_
_entity.id
_entity.type
_entity.pdbx_description
1 polymer ?
#
loop_
_entity_poly.entity_id
_entity_poly.type
_entity_poly.pdbx_seq_one_letter_code
_entity_poly.pdbx_strand_id
1 'polypeptide(L)'
;MPIMIPNNNLPPGTLRGVYASLLLGQVAIGAILYFLSSQSTTEQAPASVMTGLQTWQLVACALLLFAVLTAAYLRGRLVQSATRPDGQKVATTALVAWALMEGANLATVILAYRHNDTSLYLAFVVGLLAFVWLRPATWPLEAEA
;
A
#
# COMPACT_ATOMS: atom_id res chain seq x y z
N MET A 1 10.67 -42.79 -7.31
CA MET A 1 11.30 -41.62 -7.95
C MET A 1 11.01 -40.40 -7.09
N PRO A 2 12.01 -39.71 -6.54
CA PRO A 2 11.78 -38.46 -5.82
C PRO A 2 11.35 -37.37 -6.81
N ILE A 3 10.25 -36.69 -6.50
CA ILE A 3 9.75 -35.54 -7.27
C ILE A 3 10.71 -34.38 -7.00
N MET A 4 11.50 -34.00 -8.01
CA MET A 4 12.26 -32.74 -7.97
C MET A 4 11.27 -31.58 -7.95
N ILE A 5 11.08 -30.96 -6.80
CA ILE A 5 10.37 -29.68 -6.71
C ILE A 5 11.36 -28.62 -7.21
N PRO A 6 11.09 -27.94 -8.34
CA PRO A 6 11.98 -26.92 -8.85
C PRO A 6 12.15 -25.83 -7.80
N ASN A 7 13.41 -25.52 -7.50
CA ASN A 7 13.79 -24.46 -6.58
C ASN A 7 13.49 -23.11 -7.22
N ASN A 8 12.22 -22.69 -7.18
CA ASN A 8 11.71 -21.42 -7.71
C ASN A 8 12.10 -20.23 -6.79
N ASN A 9 13.39 -20.15 -6.45
CA ASN A 9 13.93 -18.98 -5.79
C ASN A 9 13.83 -17.82 -6.78
N LEU A 10 12.89 -16.91 -6.52
CA LEU A 10 12.79 -15.64 -7.24
C LEU A 10 14.17 -14.96 -7.20
N PRO A 11 14.65 -14.41 -8.33
CA PRO A 11 15.93 -13.73 -8.38
C PRO A 11 16.04 -12.69 -7.26
N PRO A 12 17.21 -12.60 -6.58
CA PRO A 12 17.45 -11.54 -5.61
C PRO A 12 17.32 -10.19 -6.34
N GLY A 13 16.24 -9.46 -6.06
CA GLY A 13 15.91 -8.20 -6.74
C GLY A 13 14.47 -8.11 -7.23
N THR A 14 13.80 -9.23 -7.55
CA THR A 14 12.43 -9.20 -8.08
C THR A 14 11.44 -8.57 -7.12
N LEU A 15 11.50 -8.91 -5.83
CA LEU A 15 10.63 -8.32 -4.80
C LEU A 15 10.88 -6.81 -4.62
N ARG A 16 12.14 -6.36 -4.79
CA ARG A 16 12.50 -4.93 -4.70
C ARG A 16 11.92 -4.17 -5.90
N GLY A 17 12.07 -4.74 -7.10
CA GLY A 17 11.49 -4.20 -8.33
C GLY A 17 9.97 -4.09 -8.24
N VAL A 18 9.30 -5.14 -7.76
CA VAL A 18 7.85 -5.11 -7.55
C VAL A 18 7.49 -4.03 -6.53
N TYR A 19 8.10 -4.02 -5.35
CA TYR A 19 7.80 -3.00 -4.33
C TYR A 19 7.98 -1.57 -4.84
N ALA A 20 9.09 -1.29 -5.53
CA ALA A 20 9.35 0.02 -6.13
C ALA A 20 8.31 0.37 -7.20
N SER A 21 7.91 -0.59 -8.03
CA SER A 21 6.88 -0.37 -9.05
C SER A 21 5.51 -0.06 -8.45
N LEU A 22 5.11 -0.73 -7.36
CA LEU A 22 3.86 -0.44 -6.65
C LEU A 22 3.91 0.95 -6.01
N LEU A 23 5.04 1.30 -5.38
CA LEU A 23 5.24 2.62 -4.78
C LEU A 23 5.15 3.75 -5.81
N LEU A 24 5.88 3.63 -6.92
CA LEU A 24 5.86 4.62 -7.98
C LEU A 24 4.48 4.70 -8.65
N GLY A 25 3.82 3.56 -8.87
CA GLY A 25 2.49 3.48 -9.46
C GLY A 25 1.44 4.24 -8.65
N GLN A 26 1.35 3.98 -7.33
CA GLN A 26 0.38 4.67 -6.49
C GLN A 26 0.68 6.17 -6.34
N VAL A 27 1.95 6.57 -6.27
CA VAL A 27 2.35 7.99 -6.24
C VAL A 27 1.96 8.70 -7.53
N ALA A 28 2.22 8.09 -8.69
CA ALA A 28 1.85 8.65 -9.99
C ALA A 28 0.33 8.81 -10.12
N ILE A 29 -0.45 7.79 -9.77
CA ILE A 29 -1.92 7.87 -9.79
C ILE A 29 -2.41 8.96 -8.83
N GLY A 30 -1.87 9.02 -7.61
CA GLY A 30 -2.24 10.03 -6.63
C GLY A 30 -1.98 11.45 -7.12
N ALA A 31 -0.81 11.69 -7.74
CA ALA A 31 -0.47 12.98 -8.33
C ALA A 31 -1.39 13.37 -9.50
N ILE A 32 -1.69 12.43 -10.40
CA ILE A 32 -2.61 12.66 -11.53
C ILE A 32 -4.00 13.04 -11.02
N LEU A 33 -4.57 12.24 -10.11
CA LEU A 33 -5.91 12.49 -9.58
C LEU A 33 -5.99 13.78 -8.77
N TYR A 34 -4.94 14.13 -8.02
CA TYR A 34 -4.87 15.40 -7.31
C TYR A 34 -4.86 16.59 -8.27
N PHE A 35 -4.04 16.52 -9.33
CA PHE A 35 -4.01 17.57 -10.35
C PHE A 35 -5.35 17.72 -11.08
N LEU A 36 -6.02 16.62 -11.43
CA LEU A 36 -7.34 16.69 -12.07
C LEU A 36 -8.41 17.31 -11.15
N SER A 37 -8.38 17.00 -9.86
CA SER A 37 -9.27 17.60 -8.86
C SER A 37 -9.00 19.11 -8.66
N SER A 38 -7.73 19.54 -8.66
CA SER A 38 -7.36 20.95 -8.49
C SER A 38 -7.75 21.84 -9.68
N GLN A 39 -7.76 21.30 -10.90
CA GLN A 39 -8.25 22.02 -12.08
C GLN A 39 -9.78 22.21 -12.03
N SER A 40 -10.50 21.22 -11.48
CA SER A 40 -11.97 21.21 -11.39
C SER A 40 -12.53 22.19 -10.35
N THR A 41 -11.71 22.63 -9.40
CA THR A 41 -12.12 23.49 -8.27
C THR A 41 -12.07 25.00 -8.57
N THR A 42 -11.69 25.39 -9.79
CA THR A 42 -11.65 26.81 -10.19
C THR A 42 -13.05 27.46 -10.27
N GLU A 43 -14.12 26.66 -10.30
CA GLU A 43 -15.52 27.12 -10.21
C GLU A 43 -16.29 26.38 -9.11
N GLN A 44 -16.12 26.71 -7.82
CA GLN A 44 -17.18 26.45 -6.82
C GLN A 44 -16.98 27.19 -5.48
N ALA A 45 -17.90 28.15 -5.26
CA ALA A 45 -18.66 28.55 -4.06
C ALA A 45 -18.23 28.06 -2.64
N PRO A 46 -18.53 28.86 -1.59
CA PRO A 46 -17.82 28.84 -0.32
C PRO A 46 -17.97 27.54 0.46
N ALA A 47 -16.87 27.19 1.15
CA ALA A 47 -16.71 26.13 2.13
C ALA A 47 -18.01 25.78 2.87
N SER A 48 -18.72 24.76 2.39
CA SER A 48 -19.80 24.15 3.14
C SER A 48 -19.16 23.41 4.32
N VAL A 49 -19.27 24.06 5.49
CA VAL A 49 -19.40 23.50 6.85
C VAL A 49 -18.93 22.04 7.00
N MET A 50 -17.89 21.85 7.85
CA MET A 50 -17.51 20.59 8.48
C MET A 50 -18.76 19.89 9.08
N THR A 51 -19.48 19.15 8.26
CA THR A 51 -20.72 18.48 8.61
C THR A 51 -20.41 17.00 8.81
N GLY A 52 -19.81 16.70 9.97
CA GLY A 52 -19.59 15.32 10.43
C GLY A 52 -18.69 14.47 9.54
N LEU A 53 -18.32 13.29 10.06
CA LEU A 53 -17.64 12.26 9.27
C LEU A 53 -18.61 11.72 8.23
N GLN A 54 -18.34 12.01 6.96
CA GLN A 54 -19.15 11.55 5.86
C GLN A 54 -18.94 10.04 5.64
N THR A 55 -19.98 9.30 5.24
CA THR A 55 -19.95 7.82 5.20
C THR A 55 -18.78 7.27 4.36
N TRP A 56 -18.40 7.95 3.27
CA TRP A 56 -17.27 7.55 2.43
C TRP A 56 -15.91 7.75 3.11
N GLN A 57 -15.77 8.76 3.97
CA GLN A 57 -14.56 8.94 4.78
C GLN A 57 -14.40 7.78 5.76
N LEU A 58 -15.50 7.34 6.38
CA LEU A 58 -15.49 6.15 7.25
C LEU A 58 -15.11 4.88 6.47
N VAL A 59 -15.66 4.71 5.26
CA VAL A 59 -15.31 3.57 4.39
C VAL A 59 -13.83 3.60 3.99
N ALA A 60 -13.30 4.75 3.58
CA ALA A 60 -11.89 4.90 3.22
C ALA A 60 -10.97 4.60 4.41
N CYS A 61 -11.27 5.17 5.58
CA CYS A 61 -10.53 4.92 6.81
C CYS A 61 -10.60 3.44 7.22
N ALA A 62 -11.76 2.79 7.10
CA ALA A 62 -11.92 1.37 7.43
C ALA A 62 -11.11 0.48 6.48
N LEU A 63 -11.11 0.77 5.17
CA LEU A 63 -10.31 0.05 4.17
C LEU A 63 -8.81 0.20 4.44
N LEU A 64 -8.35 1.42 4.69
CA LEU A 64 -6.95 1.69 5.04
C LEU A 64 -6.54 0.98 6.32
N LEU A 65 -7.35 1.09 7.38
CA LEU A 65 -7.07 0.44 8.65
C LEU A 65 -7.03 -1.08 8.50
N PHE A 66 -7.98 -1.67 7.78
CA PHE A 66 -8.01 -3.11 7.51
C PHE A 66 -6.75 -3.56 6.74
N ALA A 67 -6.34 -2.82 5.71
CA ALA A 67 -5.16 -3.16 4.94
C ALA A 67 -3.87 -3.02 5.76
N VAL A 68 -3.74 -1.96 6.56
CA VAL A 68 -2.58 -1.75 7.45
C VAL A 68 -2.50 -2.85 8.51
N LEU A 69 -3.62 -3.17 9.18
CA LEU A 69 -3.66 -4.23 10.20
C LEU A 69 -3.34 -5.60 9.59
N THR A 70 -3.90 -5.91 8.42
CA THR A 70 -3.63 -7.16 7.71
C THR A 70 -2.15 -7.25 7.31
N ALA A 71 -1.58 -6.18 6.75
CA ALA A 71 -0.18 -6.15 6.36
C ALA A 71 0.77 -6.24 7.57
N ALA A 72 0.45 -5.58 8.68
CA ALA A 72 1.20 -5.69 9.93
C ALA A 72 1.14 -7.12 10.52
N TYR A 73 -0.04 -7.74 10.52
CA TYR A 73 -0.23 -9.13 10.95
C TYR A 73 0.57 -10.10 10.08
N LEU A 74 0.48 -9.96 8.74
CA LEU A 74 1.24 -10.78 7.81
C LEU A 74 2.75 -10.58 7.99
N ARG A 75 3.22 -9.34 8.18
CA ARG A 75 4.62 -9.04 8.49
C ARG A 75 5.10 -9.76 9.75
N GLY A 76 4.31 -9.78 10.82
CA GLY A 76 4.64 -10.52 12.05
C GLY A 76 4.85 -12.01 11.80
N ARG A 77 4.00 -12.62 10.97
CA ARG A 77 4.13 -14.04 10.57
C ARG A 77 5.33 -14.29 9.66
N LEU A 78 5.66 -13.33 8.78
CA LEU A 78 6.85 -13.41 7.92
C LEU A 78 8.15 -13.42 8.72
N VAL A 79 8.26 -12.58 9.76
CA VAL A 79 9.44 -12.55 10.66
C VAL A 79 9.59 -13.88 11.40
N GLN A 80 8.49 -14.45 11.89
CA GLN A 80 8.51 -15.76 12.55
C GLN A 80 8.87 -16.89 11.58
N SER A 81 8.40 -16.81 10.33
CA SER A 81 8.60 -17.84 9.30
C SER A 81 9.96 -17.77 8.61
N ALA A 82 10.69 -16.65 8.72
CA ALA A 82 12.06 -16.51 8.21
C ALA A 82 13.06 -17.48 8.88
N THR A 83 12.68 -18.11 10.00
CA THR A 83 13.42 -19.19 10.66
C THR A 83 13.21 -20.57 10.02
N ARG A 84 12.30 -20.68 9.03
CA ARG A 84 11.97 -21.93 8.33
C ARG A 84 12.39 -21.85 6.84
N PRO A 85 12.84 -22.96 6.22
CA PRO A 85 13.44 -22.97 4.88
C PRO A 85 12.46 -22.74 3.70
N ASP A 86 11.24 -22.27 3.95
CA ASP A 86 10.15 -22.21 2.98
C ASP A 86 10.02 -20.81 2.32
N GLY A 87 11.10 -20.36 1.66
CA GLY A 87 11.25 -18.99 1.13
C GLY A 87 10.17 -18.55 0.11
N GLN A 88 9.54 -19.49 -0.59
CA GLN A 88 8.48 -19.18 -1.56
C GLN A 88 7.19 -18.69 -0.88
N LYS A 89 6.81 -19.27 0.27
CA LYS A 89 5.62 -18.84 1.03
C LYS A 89 5.80 -17.45 1.62
N VAL A 90 7.04 -17.10 1.98
CA VAL A 90 7.42 -15.78 2.48
C VAL A 90 7.26 -14.73 1.38
N ALA A 91 7.76 -14.99 0.18
CA ALA A 91 7.65 -14.07 -0.95
C ALA A 91 6.18 -13.81 -1.35
N THR A 92 5.37 -14.87 -1.50
CA THR A 92 3.95 -14.74 -1.86
C THR A 92 3.17 -13.97 -0.80
N THR A 93 3.42 -14.23 0.48
CA THR A 93 2.73 -13.55 1.59
C THR A 93 3.08 -12.05 1.62
N ALA A 94 4.34 -11.70 1.36
CA ALA A 94 4.77 -10.29 1.26
C ALA A 94 4.11 -9.56 0.09
N LEU A 95 4.05 -10.21 -1.08
CA LEU A 95 3.38 -9.66 -2.27
C LEU A 95 1.89 -9.41 -2.02
N VAL A 96 1.19 -10.36 -1.38
CA VAL A 96 -0.23 -10.19 -1.03
C VAL A 96 -0.43 -9.03 -0.06
N ALA A 97 0.44 -8.90 0.95
CA ALA A 97 0.36 -7.80 1.90
C ALA A 97 0.54 -6.43 1.21
N TRP A 98 1.51 -6.30 0.30
CA TRP A 98 1.72 -5.05 -0.44
C TRP A 98 0.57 -4.74 -1.40
N ALA A 99 0.08 -5.74 -2.15
CA ALA A 99 -1.04 -5.55 -3.06
C ALA A 99 -2.32 -5.10 -2.32
N LEU A 100 -2.58 -5.65 -1.13
CA LEU A 100 -3.72 -5.23 -0.29
C LEU A 100 -3.58 -3.77 0.17
N MET A 101 -2.40 -3.37 0.61
CA MET A 101 -2.16 -1.99 1.02
C MET A 101 -2.25 -1.00 -0.14
N GLU A 102 -1.62 -1.32 -1.26
CA GLU A 102 -1.70 -0.52 -2.47
C GLU A 102 -3.15 -0.37 -2.93
N GLY A 103 -3.91 -1.47 -2.98
CA GLY A 103 -5.32 -1.46 -3.37
C GLY A 103 -6.17 -0.57 -2.45
N ALA A 104 -5.98 -0.64 -1.13
CA ALA A 104 -6.69 0.22 -0.19
C ALA A 104 -6.28 1.70 -0.32
N ASN A 105 -5.00 1.98 -0.58
CA ASN A 105 -4.51 3.33 -0.78
C ASN A 105 -5.05 3.93 -2.09
N LEU A 106 -5.05 3.15 -3.16
CA LEU A 106 -5.64 3.53 -4.46
C LEU A 106 -7.15 3.76 -4.35
N ALA A 107 -7.88 2.91 -3.62
CA ALA A 107 -9.30 3.11 -3.37
C ALA A 107 -9.55 4.44 -2.64
N THR A 108 -8.71 4.78 -1.66
CA THR A 108 -8.80 6.05 -0.92
C THR A 108 -8.65 7.25 -1.84
N VAL A 109 -7.65 7.25 -2.73
CA VAL A 109 -7.44 8.40 -3.63
C VAL A 109 -8.51 8.49 -4.73
N ILE A 110 -9.07 7.36 -5.16
CA ILE A 110 -10.23 7.34 -6.08
C ILE A 110 -11.46 7.95 -5.38
N LEU A 111 -11.71 7.61 -4.12
CA LEU A 111 -12.78 8.22 -3.33
C LEU A 111 -12.54 9.72 -3.11
N ALA A 112 -11.29 10.12 -2.85
CA ALA A 112 -10.89 11.52 -2.73
C ALA A 112 -11.24 12.31 -4.00
N TYR A 113 -10.86 11.78 -5.16
CA TYR A 113 -11.18 12.37 -6.45
C TYR A 113 -12.68 12.41 -6.72
N ARG A 114 -13.39 11.30 -6.48
CA ARG A 114 -14.83 11.19 -6.79
C ARG A 114 -15.69 12.14 -5.98
N HIS A 115 -15.33 12.36 -4.71
CA HIS A 115 -16.07 13.22 -3.78
C HIS A 115 -15.46 14.63 -3.66
N ASN A 116 -14.40 14.91 -4.41
CA ASN A 116 -13.64 16.17 -4.34
C ASN A 116 -13.23 16.55 -2.91
N ASP A 117 -12.84 15.55 -2.12
CA ASP A 117 -12.55 15.68 -0.69
C ASP A 117 -11.04 15.67 -0.44
N THR A 118 -10.49 16.85 -0.12
CA THR A 118 -9.05 17.02 0.13
C THR A 118 -8.57 16.24 1.35
N SER A 119 -9.43 15.98 2.34
CA SER A 119 -9.04 15.24 3.55
C SER A 119 -8.68 13.78 3.25
N LEU A 120 -9.28 13.18 2.22
CA LEU A 120 -8.95 11.82 1.78
C LEU A 120 -7.60 11.75 1.06
N TYR A 121 -7.12 12.83 0.44
CA TYR A 121 -5.74 12.89 -0.06
C TYR A 121 -4.73 12.88 1.09
N LEU A 122 -5.06 13.47 2.26
CA LEU A 122 -4.23 13.35 3.46
C LEU A 122 -4.21 11.90 3.97
N ALA A 123 -5.36 11.22 3.99
CA ALA A 123 -5.45 9.80 4.34
C ALA A 123 -4.61 8.91 3.39
N PHE A 124 -4.60 9.23 2.09
CA PHE A 124 -3.73 8.57 1.11
C PHE A 124 -2.23 8.75 1.43
N VAL A 125 -1.81 9.96 1.83
CA VAL A 125 -0.41 10.21 2.25
C VAL A 125 -0.07 9.40 3.49
N VAL A 126 -0.97 9.32 4.48
CA VAL A 126 -0.78 8.47 5.67
C VAL A 126 -0.69 6.99 5.29
N GLY A 127 -1.53 6.52 4.37
CA GLY A 127 -1.48 5.16 3.82
C GLY A 127 -0.16 4.87 3.10
N LEU A 128 0.36 5.85 2.34
CA LEU A 128 1.65 5.78 1.66
C LEU A 128 2.80 5.66 2.67
N LEU A 129 2.79 6.48 3.72
CA LEU A 129 3.78 6.41 4.80
C LEU A 129 3.74 5.06 5.51
N ALA A 130 2.54 4.52 5.77
CA ALA A 130 2.38 3.18 6.33
C ALA A 130 2.94 2.10 5.39
N PHE A 131 2.72 2.23 4.07
CA PHE A 131 3.28 1.32 3.06
C PHE A 131 4.82 1.35 3.04
N VAL A 132 5.42 2.54 3.18
CA VAL A 132 6.87 2.71 3.31
C VAL A 132 7.40 2.11 4.61
N TRP A 133 6.67 2.30 5.71
CA TRP A 133 7.06 1.76 7.02
C TRP A 133 6.95 0.22 7.10
N LEU A 134 6.02 -0.36 6.35
CA LEU A 134 5.82 -1.81 6.22
C LEU A 134 6.72 -2.45 5.15
N ARG A 135 7.76 -1.74 4.69
CA ARG A 135 8.78 -2.30 3.79
C ARG A 135 9.36 -3.63 4.34
N PRO A 136 9.68 -4.60 3.48
CA PRO A 136 10.30 -5.84 3.91
C PRO A 136 11.66 -5.58 4.58
N ALA A 137 11.88 -6.22 5.73
CA ALA A 137 13.15 -6.17 6.46
C ALA A 137 14.31 -6.87 5.73
N THR A 138 14.04 -7.60 4.65
CA THR A 138 15.05 -8.28 3.81
C THR A 138 15.69 -7.36 2.75
N TRP A 139 15.40 -6.05 2.79
CA TRP A 139 16.29 -5.03 2.22
C TRP A 139 17.62 -5.13 2.98
N PRO A 140 18.75 -5.31 2.29
CA PRO A 140 19.84 -6.08 2.86
C PRO A 140 20.35 -5.47 4.17
N LEU A 141 20.67 -6.37 5.10
CA LEU A 141 21.78 -6.23 6.04
C LEU A 141 23.10 -6.06 5.24
N GLU A 142 23.21 -5.00 4.46
CA GLU A 142 24.45 -4.50 3.84
C GLU A 142 24.80 -3.17 4.54
N ALA A 143 25.12 -3.32 5.81
CA ALA A 143 25.82 -2.41 6.71
C ALA A 143 25.70 -3.13 8.06
N GLU A 144 26.40 -4.22 8.32
CA GLU A 144 27.80 -4.22 8.69
C GLU A 144 28.38 -5.63 8.48
N ALA A 145 29.35 -5.74 7.58
CA ALA A 145 30.34 -6.81 7.54
C ALA A 145 31.72 -6.14 7.48
#